data_AF-A0A8H6SWS2-F1
#
_entry.id   AF-A0A8H6SWS2-F1
#
_cell.length_a   1.000
_cell.length_b   1.000
_cell.length_c   1.000
_cell.angle_alpha   90.00
_cell.angle_beta   90.00
_cell.angle_gamma   90.00
#
_symmetry.space_group_name_H-M   'P 1'
#
loop_
_entity.id
_entity.type
_entity.pdbx_description
1 polymer ?
#
loop_
_entity_poly.entity_id
_entity_poly.type
_entity_poly.pdbx_seq_one_letter_code
_entity_poly.pdbx_strand_id
1 'polypeptide(L)'
;MSRRRPPSLRLDHLGLDPGSLVGRVLKSARRSEKHPSITLAFDDGTRVNVMVDGYSPAYPGVPKELEMSQSLVELFAANNSTVDLKVTDCALIELSDKAFATERNDQWDQRHLGIAFKFASPSQDDVATEPWHCVWATLVDRDEHGECIFRTYDDVYLEELQRSPRKPRHRKISNGS
;
A
#
# COMPACT_ATOMS: atom_id res chain seq x y z
N MET A 1 13.93 23.71 10.05
CA MET A 1 13.14 23.23 11.20
C MET A 1 13.56 21.80 11.49
N SER A 2 14.02 21.50 12.70
CA SER A 2 14.60 20.19 13.02
C SER A 2 13.48 19.15 13.23
N ARG A 3 13.44 18.09 12.40
CA ARG A 3 12.38 17.07 12.48
C ARG A 3 12.54 16.21 13.72
N ARG A 4 11.42 15.85 14.35
CA ARG A 4 11.43 14.97 15.54
C ARG A 4 11.27 13.52 15.09
N ARG A 5 11.89 12.62 15.85
CA ARG A 5 11.69 11.17 15.73
C ARG A 5 10.18 10.87 15.82
N PRO A 6 9.59 10.15 14.85
CA PRO A 6 8.20 9.73 14.95
C PRO A 6 8.00 8.84 16.18
N PRO A 7 6.83 8.92 16.86
CA PRO A 7 6.48 7.93 17.88
C PRO A 7 6.45 6.52 17.25
N SER A 8 6.71 5.50 18.06
CA SER A 8 6.60 4.10 17.62
C SER A 8 5.17 3.74 17.20
N LEU A 9 5.07 2.64 16.44
CA LEU A 9 3.89 1.86 16.07
C LEU A 9 2.58 2.23 16.77
N ARG A 10 1.57 2.61 15.99
CA ARG A 10 0.21 2.84 16.50
C ARG A 10 -0.56 1.53 16.44
N LEU A 11 -0.83 0.95 17.62
CA LEU A 11 -1.50 -0.35 17.76
C LEU A 11 -3.01 -0.31 17.44
N ASP A 12 -3.61 0.88 17.38
CA ASP A 12 -4.98 1.07 16.91
C ASP A 12 -5.01 0.97 15.38
N HIS A 13 -5.03 -0.27 14.88
CA HIS A 13 -5.13 -0.59 13.47
C HIS A 13 -6.37 0.07 12.85
N LEU A 14 -6.13 1.07 12.01
CA LEU A 14 -7.16 1.67 11.18
C LEU A 14 -7.50 0.74 10.00
N GLY A 15 -8.75 0.73 9.57
CA GLY A 15 -9.14 0.16 8.28
C GLY A 15 -9.59 -1.31 8.29
N LEU A 16 -9.48 -1.92 7.11
CA LEU A 16 -9.96 -3.26 6.79
C LEU A 16 -9.01 -4.33 7.36
N ASP A 17 -9.58 -5.37 7.98
CA ASP A 17 -8.81 -6.57 8.36
C ASP A 17 -8.19 -7.24 7.11
N PRO A 18 -6.85 -7.41 7.05
CA PRO A 18 -6.17 -8.09 5.95
C PRO A 18 -6.72 -9.48 5.64
N GLY A 19 -7.17 -10.22 6.66
CA GLY A 19 -7.76 -11.56 6.50
C GLY A 19 -8.98 -11.56 5.59
N SER A 20 -9.70 -10.45 5.47
CA SER A 20 -10.86 -10.30 4.58
C SER A 20 -10.52 -10.33 3.08
N LEU A 21 -9.24 -10.25 2.71
CA LEU A 21 -8.77 -10.37 1.33
C LEU A 21 -8.48 -11.83 0.93
N VAL A 22 -8.34 -12.74 1.89
CA VAL A 22 -8.04 -14.15 1.64
C VAL A 22 -9.13 -14.79 0.78
N GLY A 23 -8.71 -15.51 -0.26
CA GLY A 23 -9.58 -16.17 -1.21
C GLY A 23 -10.02 -15.31 -2.39
N ARG A 24 -9.86 -13.98 -2.34
CA ARG A 24 -10.17 -13.09 -3.47
C ARG A 24 -9.11 -13.17 -4.56
N VAL A 25 -9.49 -12.88 -5.80
CA VAL A 25 -8.54 -12.86 -6.92
C VAL A 25 -8.21 -11.42 -7.28
N LEU A 26 -6.95 -11.04 -7.08
CA LEU A 26 -6.42 -9.73 -7.45
C LEU A 26 -6.37 -9.64 -8.98
N LYS A 27 -7.18 -8.73 -9.51
CA LYS A 27 -7.29 -8.43 -10.95
C LYS A 27 -6.36 -7.31 -11.40
N SER A 28 -6.05 -6.35 -10.55
CA SER A 28 -5.02 -5.35 -10.86
C SER A 28 -4.54 -4.64 -9.61
N ALA A 29 -3.30 -4.16 -9.68
CA ALA A 29 -2.71 -3.26 -8.70
C ALA A 29 -2.20 -2.02 -9.43
N ARG A 30 -2.47 -0.84 -8.88
CA ARG A 30 -2.02 0.43 -9.45
C ARG A 30 -1.49 1.34 -8.36
N ARG A 31 -0.22 1.70 -8.46
CA ARG A 31 0.37 2.77 -7.65
C ARG A 31 -0.14 4.13 -8.12
N SER A 32 -0.51 4.98 -7.18
CA SER A 32 -0.88 6.36 -7.47
C SER A 32 0.37 7.19 -7.81
N GLU A 33 0.27 8.02 -8.83
CA GLU A 33 1.33 8.97 -9.23
C GLU A 33 1.38 10.20 -8.32
N LYS A 34 0.30 10.47 -7.57
CA LYS A 34 0.12 11.71 -6.80
C LYS A 34 0.14 11.50 -5.30
N HIS A 35 -0.18 10.29 -4.85
CA HIS A 35 -0.36 9.96 -3.44
C HIS A 35 0.40 8.66 -3.13
N PRO A 36 0.90 8.50 -1.90
CA PRO A 36 1.51 7.25 -1.45
C PRO A 36 0.40 6.21 -1.20
N SER A 37 -0.20 5.72 -2.28
CA SER A 37 -1.24 4.70 -2.22
C SER A 37 -1.13 3.70 -3.36
N ILE A 38 -1.59 2.48 -3.11
CA ILE A 38 -1.74 1.43 -4.12
C ILE A 38 -3.19 0.98 -4.11
N THR A 39 -3.87 1.09 -5.25
CA THR A 39 -5.21 0.55 -5.41
C THR A 39 -5.14 -0.88 -5.93
N LEU A 40 -5.74 -1.79 -5.17
CA LEU A 40 -5.97 -3.20 -5.50
C LEU A 40 -7.42 -3.36 -5.97
N ALA A 41 -7.63 -3.99 -7.12
CA ALA A 41 -8.96 -4.32 -7.63
C ALA A 41 -9.12 -5.83 -7.73
N PHE A 42 -10.20 -6.35 -7.16
CA PHE A 42 -10.50 -7.78 -7.10
C PHE A 42 -11.60 -8.19 -8.10
N ASP A 43 -11.71 -9.49 -8.36
CA ASP A 43 -12.65 -10.11 -9.30
C ASP A 43 -14.12 -9.95 -8.90
N ASP A 44 -14.42 -9.94 -7.61
CA ASP A 44 -15.74 -9.63 -7.03
C ASP A 44 -16.15 -8.15 -7.17
N GLY A 45 -15.27 -7.31 -7.70
CA GLY A 45 -15.50 -5.88 -7.90
C GLY A 45 -15.14 -5.01 -6.69
N THR A 46 -14.70 -5.60 -5.57
CA THR A 46 -14.15 -4.87 -4.43
C THR A 46 -12.86 -4.17 -4.84
N ARG A 47 -12.64 -2.99 -4.26
CA ARG A 47 -11.43 -2.20 -4.42
C ARG A 47 -10.91 -1.82 -3.06
N VAL A 48 -9.62 -2.05 -2.83
CA VAL A 48 -8.96 -1.75 -1.57
C VAL A 48 -7.72 -0.93 -1.86
N ASN A 49 -7.47 0.10 -1.06
CA ASN A 49 -6.24 0.85 -1.11
C ASN A 49 -5.31 0.43 0.02
N VAL A 50 -4.03 0.27 -0.29
CA VAL A 50 -2.97 0.38 0.72
C VAL A 50 -2.71 1.86 0.94
N MET A 51 -2.87 2.32 2.17
CA MET A 51 -2.79 3.71 2.59
C MET A 51 -1.70 3.89 3.64
N VAL A 52 -1.13 5.09 3.73
CA VAL A 52 -0.15 5.44 4.77
C VAL A 52 -0.85 6.15 5.92
N ASP A 53 -0.63 5.69 7.15
CA ASP A 53 -1.21 6.31 8.32
C ASP A 53 -0.72 7.77 8.48
N GLY A 54 -1.65 8.63 8.90
CA GLY A 54 -1.46 10.07 9.05
C GLY A 54 -1.24 10.83 7.73
N TYR A 55 -1.29 10.17 6.56
CA TYR A 55 -1.25 10.88 5.28
C TYR A 55 -2.62 11.46 4.93
N SER A 56 -2.66 12.75 4.59
CA SER A 56 -3.86 13.41 4.07
C SER A 56 -3.56 14.06 2.73
N PRO A 57 -4.31 13.74 1.64
CA PRO A 57 -4.17 14.43 0.37
C PRO A 57 -4.35 15.94 0.45
N ALA A 58 -5.14 16.44 1.40
CA ALA A 58 -5.37 17.86 1.62
C ALA A 58 -4.19 18.55 2.33
N TYR A 59 -3.41 17.78 3.09
CA TYR A 59 -2.26 18.23 3.86
C TYR A 59 -1.12 17.21 3.70
N PRO A 60 -0.53 17.10 2.49
CA PRO A 60 0.37 15.99 2.15
C PRO A 60 1.65 15.97 2.99
N GLY A 61 2.01 17.08 3.63
CA GLY A 61 3.17 17.18 4.51
C GLY A 61 4.46 16.88 3.76
N VAL A 62 5.31 16.06 4.37
CA VAL A 62 6.56 15.56 3.77
C VAL A 62 6.23 14.43 2.80
N PRO A 63 6.92 14.32 1.65
CA PRO A 63 6.81 13.16 0.77
C PRO A 63 6.97 11.84 1.53
N LYS A 64 5.90 11.06 1.54
CA LYS A 64 5.94 9.65 1.90
C LYS A 64 5.92 8.84 0.61
N GLU A 65 6.56 7.69 0.62
CA GLU A 65 6.58 6.75 -0.48
C GLU A 65 6.12 5.38 0.04
N LEU A 66 5.39 4.65 -0.81
CA LEU A 66 5.19 3.23 -0.57
C LEU A 66 6.34 2.47 -1.23
N GLU A 67 6.99 1.65 -0.41
CA GLU A 67 8.00 0.69 -0.84
C GLU A 67 7.40 -0.72 -0.76
N MET A 68 7.96 -1.64 -1.54
CA MET A 68 7.49 -3.01 -1.58
C MET A 68 8.62 -3.97 -1.95
N SER A 69 8.44 -5.26 -1.68
CA SER A 69 9.41 -6.27 -2.09
C SER A 69 9.61 -6.25 -3.61
N GLN A 70 10.83 -6.47 -4.08
CA GLN A 70 11.18 -6.44 -5.50
C GLN A 70 10.31 -7.41 -6.32
N SER A 71 10.04 -8.59 -5.78
CA SER A 71 9.14 -9.58 -6.38
C SER A 71 7.71 -9.06 -6.57
N LEU A 72 7.21 -8.19 -5.68
CA LEU A 72 5.91 -7.56 -5.82
C LEU A 72 5.91 -6.45 -6.87
N VAL A 73 7.00 -5.66 -6.93
CA VAL A 73 7.19 -4.66 -7.99
C VAL A 73 7.13 -5.34 -9.36
N GLU A 74 7.88 -6.42 -9.54
CA GLU A 74 7.92 -7.18 -10.79
C GLU A 74 6.56 -7.77 -11.14
N LEU A 75 5.86 -8.31 -10.15
CA LEU A 75 4.53 -8.89 -10.32
C LEU A 75 3.48 -7.84 -10.73
N PHE A 76 3.62 -6.59 -10.28
CA PHE A 76 2.80 -5.47 -10.72
C PHE A 76 3.25 -4.85 -12.05
N ALA A 77 4.55 -4.87 -12.35
CA ALA A 77 5.12 -4.28 -13.58
C ALA A 77 5.04 -5.19 -14.80
N ALA A 78 5.12 -6.52 -14.62
CA ALA A 78 5.09 -7.50 -15.69
C ALA A 78 3.73 -7.58 -16.42
N ASN A 79 2.67 -7.03 -15.83
CA ASN A 79 1.30 -7.20 -16.29
C ASN A 79 0.63 -5.85 -16.61
N ASN A 80 0.88 -5.33 -17.82
CA ASN A 80 0.16 -4.16 -18.40
C ASN A 80 -1.36 -4.39 -18.63
N SER A 81 -1.90 -5.53 -18.19
CA SER A 81 -3.30 -5.94 -18.29
C SER A 81 -3.57 -7.02 -17.25
N THR A 82 -4.69 -6.91 -16.53
CA THR A 82 -5.26 -7.88 -15.58
C THR A 82 -4.33 -8.96 -15.03
N VAL A 83 -3.97 -8.82 -13.76
CA VAL A 83 -3.31 -9.86 -12.97
C VAL A 83 -4.37 -10.91 -12.58
N ASP A 84 -4.03 -12.18 -12.40
CA ASP A 84 -4.98 -13.19 -11.90
C ASP A 84 -4.30 -13.95 -10.76
N LEU A 85 -4.24 -13.29 -9.59
CA LEU A 85 -3.56 -13.83 -8.41
C LEU A 85 -4.53 -13.98 -7.27
N LYS A 86 -4.80 -15.23 -6.90
CA LYS A 86 -5.59 -15.53 -5.72
C LYS A 86 -4.78 -15.21 -4.47
N VAL A 87 -5.32 -14.40 -3.56
CA VAL A 87 -4.72 -14.17 -2.25
C VAL A 87 -4.91 -15.43 -1.41
N THR A 88 -3.81 -16.08 -1.04
CA THR A 88 -3.83 -17.28 -0.18
C THR A 88 -3.67 -16.90 1.29
N ASP A 89 -2.96 -15.81 1.56
CA ASP A 89 -2.80 -15.24 2.89
C ASP A 89 -2.59 -13.73 2.81
N CYS A 90 -3.03 -13.00 3.82
CA CYS A 90 -2.80 -11.57 3.93
C CYS A 90 -2.82 -11.15 5.39
N ALA A 91 -1.78 -10.41 5.81
CA ALA A 91 -1.57 -10.08 7.20
C ALA A 91 -1.03 -8.66 7.36
N LEU A 92 -1.39 -8.07 8.50
CA LEU A 92 -0.68 -6.92 9.04
C LEU A 92 0.56 -7.47 9.75
N ILE A 93 1.73 -7.01 9.32
CA ILE A 93 3.01 -7.46 9.88
C ILE A 93 3.71 -6.31 10.57
N GLU A 94 4.52 -6.66 11.56
CA GLU A 94 5.45 -5.72 12.16
C GLU A 94 6.82 -5.84 11.49
N LEU A 95 7.37 -4.71 11.09
CA LEU A 95 8.71 -4.58 10.52
C LEU A 95 9.59 -3.79 11.49
N SER A 96 10.88 -4.11 11.51
CA SER A 96 11.89 -3.41 12.31
C SER A 96 13.05 -3.02 11.41
N ASP A 97 13.22 -1.72 11.21
CA ASP A 97 14.19 -1.15 10.28
C ASP A 97 15.07 -0.08 10.94
N LYS A 98 16.19 0.23 10.30
CA LYS A 98 17.10 1.32 10.71
C LYS A 98 16.71 2.63 10.06
N ALA A 99 16.16 3.55 10.85
CA ALA A 99 15.93 4.94 10.46
C ALA A 99 17.18 5.79 10.77
N PHE A 100 17.34 6.90 10.05
CA PHE A 100 18.51 7.77 10.22
C PHE A 100 18.26 9.23 9.89
N ALA A 101 19.13 10.09 10.42
CA ALA A 101 19.22 11.52 10.12
C ALA A 101 20.68 11.97 10.05
N THR A 102 21.16 12.30 8.84
CA THR A 102 22.57 12.64 8.59
C THR A 102 22.98 13.94 9.27
N GLU A 103 22.12 14.98 9.27
CA GLU A 103 22.42 16.27 9.92
C GLU A 103 22.71 16.14 11.42
N ARG A 104 22.16 15.11 12.07
CA ARG A 104 22.35 14.84 13.49
C ARG A 104 23.31 13.70 13.76
N ASN A 105 23.83 13.06 12.70
CA ASN A 105 24.59 11.81 12.78
C ASN A 105 23.88 10.77 13.66
N ASP A 106 22.56 10.64 13.51
CA ASP A 106 21.69 9.84 14.37
C ASP A 106 21.09 8.66 13.60
N GLN A 107 20.95 7.52 14.28
CA GLN A 107 20.35 6.31 13.74
C GLN A 107 19.60 5.57 14.85
N TRP A 108 18.43 5.01 14.53
CA TRP A 108 17.64 4.28 15.51
C TRP A 108 16.85 3.13 14.88
N ASP A 109 16.56 2.12 15.69
CA ASP A 109 15.60 1.09 15.32
C ASP A 109 14.18 1.66 15.37
N GLN A 110 13.45 1.48 14.28
CA GLN A 110 12.07 1.88 14.15
C GLN A 110 11.21 0.66 13.82
N ARG A 111 10.22 0.41 14.68
CA ARG A 111 9.16 -0.56 14.45
C ARG A 111 7.98 0.13 13.76
N HIS A 112 7.45 -0.47 12.71
CA HIS A 112 6.31 0.03 11.94
C HIS A 112 5.48 -1.12 11.37
N LEU A 113 4.26 -0.81 10.93
CA LEU A 113 3.34 -1.75 10.32
C LEU A 113 3.47 -1.80 8.80
N GLY A 114 3.57 -3.02 8.27
CA GLY A 114 3.49 -3.35 6.85
C GLY A 114 2.27 -4.21 6.52
N ILE A 115 1.89 -4.26 5.24
CA ILE A 115 0.94 -5.27 4.74
C ILE A 115 1.71 -6.35 3.99
N ALA A 116 1.48 -7.61 4.32
CA ALA A 116 2.06 -8.76 3.65
C ALA A 116 0.99 -9.56 2.91
N PHE A 117 1.31 -10.01 1.71
CA PHE A 117 0.46 -10.85 0.86
C PHE A 117 1.17 -12.15 0.51
N LYS A 118 0.42 -13.25 0.45
CA LYS A 118 0.76 -14.43 -0.33
C LYS A 118 -0.21 -14.58 -1.48
N PHE A 119 0.32 -14.99 -2.62
CA PHE A 119 -0.46 -15.25 -3.81
C PHE A 119 -0.28 -16.70 -4.23
N ALA A 120 -1.39 -17.30 -4.69
CA ALA A 120 -1.40 -18.63 -5.28
C ALA A 120 -0.39 -18.70 -6.43
N SER A 121 0.60 -19.57 -6.30
CA SER A 121 1.54 -19.81 -7.40
C SER A 121 0.86 -20.70 -8.45
N PRO A 122 0.87 -20.34 -9.74
CA PRO A 122 0.25 -21.15 -10.79
C PRO A 122 0.98 -22.48 -11.04
N SER A 123 2.19 -22.66 -10.50
CA SER A 123 3.08 -23.79 -10.78
C SER A 123 3.55 -24.58 -9.55
N GLN A 124 3.05 -24.27 -8.35
CA GLN A 124 3.46 -24.94 -7.11
C GLN A 124 2.27 -25.60 -6.43
N ASP A 125 2.28 -26.94 -6.41
CA ASP A 125 1.32 -27.77 -5.66
C ASP A 125 1.50 -27.68 -4.13
N ASP A 126 2.47 -26.87 -3.65
CA ASP A 126 2.85 -26.79 -2.25
C ASP A 126 2.72 -25.34 -1.72
N VAL A 127 1.53 -25.02 -1.20
CA VAL A 127 1.13 -23.72 -0.60
C VAL A 127 2.12 -23.24 0.47
N ALA A 128 2.87 -24.16 1.10
CA ALA A 128 3.86 -23.83 2.12
C ALA A 128 5.07 -23.03 1.60
N THR A 129 5.29 -22.99 0.28
CA THR A 129 6.47 -22.36 -0.34
C THR A 129 6.22 -21.02 -1.01
N GLU A 130 4.99 -20.51 -0.95
CA GLU A 130 4.64 -19.20 -1.53
C GLU A 130 5.36 -18.07 -0.78
N PRO A 131 6.12 -17.21 -1.49
CA PRO A 131 6.82 -16.12 -0.85
C PRO A 131 5.85 -15.05 -0.35
N TRP A 132 6.18 -14.45 0.79
CA TRP A 132 5.50 -13.25 1.25
C TRP A 132 5.95 -12.03 0.44
N HIS A 133 4.99 -11.19 0.09
CA HIS A 133 5.18 -9.93 -0.60
C HIS A 133 4.74 -8.79 0.32
N CYS A 134 5.68 -7.93 0.71
CA CYS A 134 5.41 -6.90 1.70
C CYS A 134 5.31 -5.52 1.04
N VAL A 135 4.45 -4.67 1.62
CA VAL A 135 4.31 -3.24 1.31
C VAL A 135 4.45 -2.47 2.63
N TRP A 136 5.24 -1.40 2.62
CA TRP A 136 5.45 -0.52 3.77
C TRP A 136 5.60 0.93 3.31
N ALA A 137 5.56 1.87 4.26
CA ALA A 137 5.74 3.27 3.96
C ALA A 137 7.09 3.79 4.47
N THR A 138 7.73 4.62 3.67
CA THR A 138 8.90 5.38 4.05
C THR A 138 8.66 6.85 3.85
N LEU A 139 9.35 7.65 4.65
CA LEU A 139 9.47 9.08 4.49
C LEU A 139 10.94 9.34 4.24
N VAL A 140 11.24 9.99 3.12
CA VAL A 140 12.61 10.23 2.65
C VAL A 140 12.77 11.72 2.38
N ASP A 141 13.78 12.32 3.00
CA ASP A 141 14.27 13.63 2.55
C ASP A 141 15.59 13.46 1.81
N ARG A 142 15.71 14.23 0.74
CA ARG A 142 16.91 14.32 -0.06
C ARG A 142 17.46 15.74 -0.02
N ASP A 143 18.78 15.87 -0.04
CA ASP A 143 19.43 17.16 -0.20
C ASP A 143 19.33 17.69 -1.64
N GLU A 144 19.96 18.82 -1.91
CA GLU A 144 19.98 19.46 -3.24
C GLU A 144 20.64 18.59 -4.33
N HIS A 145 21.46 17.61 -3.95
CA HIS A 145 22.13 16.67 -4.85
C HIS A 145 21.35 15.36 -5.03
N GLY A 146 20.23 15.19 -4.32
CA GLY A 146 19.41 13.98 -4.36
C GLY A 146 19.82 12.89 -3.37
N GLU A 147 20.82 13.15 -2.53
CA GLU A 147 21.30 12.21 -1.52
C GLU A 147 20.32 12.11 -0.36
N CYS A 148 20.03 10.88 0.08
CA CYS A 148 19.10 10.65 1.19
C CYS A 148 19.74 11.09 2.51
N ILE A 149 19.25 12.18 3.10
CA ILE A 149 19.76 12.75 4.35
C ILE A 149 18.88 12.43 5.56
N PHE A 150 17.67 11.94 5.32
CA PHE A 150 16.73 11.52 6.36
C PHE A 150 15.85 10.40 5.83
N ARG A 151 15.71 9.33 6.61
CA ARG A 151 14.76 8.26 6.32
C ARG A 151 14.09 7.80 7.61
N THR A 152 12.75 7.76 7.56
CA THR A 152 11.92 7.14 8.59
C THR A 152 10.86 6.26 7.96
N TYR A 153 10.18 5.48 8.80
CA TYR A 153 9.13 4.57 8.38
C TYR A 153 7.78 5.05 8.92
N ASP A 154 6.70 4.63 8.29
CA ASP A 154 5.33 4.93 8.70
C ASP A 154 4.48 3.65 8.61
N ASP A 155 3.44 3.59 9.44
CA ASP A 155 2.49 2.49 9.42
C ASP A 155 1.63 2.55 8.14
N VAL A 156 1.32 1.39 7.56
CA VAL A 156 0.33 1.27 6.47
C VAL A 156 -0.91 0.52 6.92
N TYR A 157 -2.01 0.78 6.23
CA TYR A 157 -3.29 0.11 6.47
C TYR A 157 -4.08 -0.13 5.18
N LEU A 158 -5.10 -0.98 5.26
CA LEU A 158 -6.01 -1.26 4.15
C LEU A 158 -7.30 -0.45 4.29
N GLU A 159 -7.74 0.18 3.21
CA GLU A 159 -9.00 0.92 3.18
C GLU A 159 -9.87 0.43 2.01
N GLU A 160 -11.09 -0.01 2.30
CA GLU A 160 -12.03 -0.35 1.22
C GLU A 160 -12.55 0.91 0.53
N LEU A 161 -12.38 0.99 -0.79
CA LEU A 161 -12.85 2.09 -1.60
C LEU A 161 -14.35 1.96 -1.85
N GLN A 162 -15.15 2.63 -1.02
CA GLN A 162 -16.59 2.69 -1.20
C GLN A 162 -16.92 3.31 -2.56
N ARG A 163 -17.63 2.56 -3.42
CA ARG A 163 -18.13 3.12 -4.68
C ARG A 163 -19.13 4.21 -4.34
N SER A 164 -18.88 5.43 -4.81
CA SER A 164 -19.93 6.45 -4.79
C SER A 164 -21.13 5.93 -5.60
N PRO A 165 -22.38 6.04 -5.08
CA PRO A 165 -23.56 5.63 -5.83
C PRO A 165 -23.57 6.37 -7.16
N ARG A 166 -23.39 5.64 -8.27
CA ARG A 166 -23.48 6.24 -9.60
C ARG A 166 -24.88 6.82 -9.74
N LYS A 167 -24.99 8.15 -9.87
CA LYS A 167 -26.26 8.82 -10.17
C LYS A 167 -26.91 8.11 -11.38
N PRO A 168 -28.18 7.69 -11.28
CA PRO A 168 -28.87 7.07 -12.41
C PRO A 168 -28.85 8.03 -13.61
N ARG A 169 -28.36 7.56 -14.76
CA ARG A 169 -28.52 8.29 -16.03
C ARG A 169 -30.02 8.40 -16.31
N HIS A 170 -30.57 9.58 -16.14
CA HIS A 170 -31.93 9.91 -16.54
C HIS A 170 -32.06 9.66 -18.05
N ARG A 171 -32.64 8.52 -18.45
CA ARG A 171 -33.01 8.25 -19.84
C ARG A 171 -34.09 9.26 -20.19
N LYS A 172 -33.76 10.25 -21.03
CA LYS A 172 -34.77 11.06 -21.73
C LYS A 172 -35.58 10.10 -22.60
N ILE A 173 -36.82 9.84 -22.18
CA ILE A 173 -37.83 9.25 -23.05
C ILE A 173 -38.17 10.34 -24.07
N SER A 174 -37.69 10.21 -25.29
CA SER A 174 -38.15 11.01 -26.42
C SER A 174 -39.52 10.48 -26.84
N ASN A 175 -40.59 11.16 -26.44
CA ASN A 175 -41.88 10.98 -27.08
C ASN A 175 -41.79 11.63 -28.46
N GLY A 176 -41.81 10.79 -29.50
CA GLY A 176 -42.08 11.24 -30.86
C GLY A 176 -43.55 11.55 -30.99
N SER A 177 -43.85 12.78 -31.41
CA SER A 177 -45.11 13.17 -32.04
C SER A 177 -44.92 13.26 -33.54
#